data_AF-A0A0M4RUL2-F1
#
_entry.id   AF-A0A0M4RUL2-F1
#
_cell.length_a   1.000
_cell.length_b   1.000
_cell.length_c   1.000
_cell.angle_alpha   90.00
_cell.angle_beta   90.00
_cell.angle_gamma   90.00
#
_symmetry.space_group_name_H-M   'P 1'
#
loop_
_entity.id
_entity.type
_entity.pdbx_description
1 polymer ?
#
loop_
_entity_poly.entity_id
_entity_poly.type
_entity_poly.pdbx_seq_one_letter_code
_entity_poly.pdbx_strand_id
1 'polypeptide(L)'
;IYTGGYLCFCLCFIGLALGKNMATIICLRACLGLFGCIGTILVGGTFDDMFVADERAIPMALFAYVAILGTVGAPIYAGFIDQAIGWRWIEGIQGLSNVPLLIIIFLFFKETRGGVTLQKRAKSLRKDTGDERWVSKEELEAPGLKDALYNSSVKAIKMLISEPVVFFFGLW
;
A
#
# COMPACT_ATOMS: atom_id res chain seq x y z
N ILE A 1 4.07 -6.04 -4.89
CA ILE A 1 3.11 -4.93 -5.11
C ILE A 1 3.41 -3.76 -4.18
N TYR A 2 3.47 -4.00 -2.87
CA TYR A 2 3.84 -3.00 -1.85
C TYR A 2 5.06 -2.14 -2.19
N THR A 3 6.21 -2.77 -2.42
CA THR A 3 7.47 -2.07 -2.68
C THR A 3 7.41 -1.22 -3.95
N GLY A 4 6.74 -1.70 -5.00
CA GLY A 4 6.54 -0.97 -6.24
C GLY A 4 5.62 0.24 -6.08
N GLY A 5 4.49 0.07 -5.38
CA GLY A 5 3.57 1.17 -5.07
C GLY A 5 4.24 2.24 -4.20
N TYR A 6 4.98 1.83 -3.18
CA TYR A 6 5.70 2.76 -2.31
C TYR A 6 6.85 3.49 -3.03
N LEU A 7 7.53 2.82 -3.97
CA LEU A 7 8.53 3.47 -4.83
C LEU A 7 7.89 4.54 -5.72
N CYS A 8 6.76 4.24 -6.38
CA CYS A 8 6.02 5.23 -7.17
C CYS A 8 5.54 6.40 -6.31
N PHE A 9 5.07 6.14 -5.10
CA PHE A 9 4.69 7.16 -4.12
C PHE A 9 5.87 8.09 -3.76
N CYS A 10 7.06 7.53 -3.52
CA CYS A 10 8.27 8.31 -3.27
C CYS A 10 8.66 9.20 -4.47
N LEU A 11 8.56 8.67 -5.69
CA LEU A 11 8.86 9.43 -6.91
C LEU A 11 7.91 10.63 -7.12
N CYS A 12 6.64 10.50 -6.71
CA CYS A 12 5.69 11.61 -6.79
C CYS A 12 6.10 12.80 -5.90
N PHE A 13 6.71 12.58 -4.73
CA PHE A 13 7.22 13.67 -3.87
C PHE A 13 8.35 14.47 -4.54
N ILE A 14 9.24 13.81 -5.27
CA ILE A 14 10.31 14.48 -6.03
C ILE A 14 9.69 15.39 -7.09
N GLY A 15 8.68 14.89 -7.81
CA GLY A 15 7.94 15.69 -8.78
C GLY A 15 7.21 16.88 -8.15
N LEU A 16 6.60 16.70 -6.98
CA LEU A 16 5.86 17.76 -6.27
C LEU A 16 6.79 18.87 -5.79
N ALA A 17 7.95 18.52 -5.25
CA ALA A 17 8.94 19.50 -4.80
C ALA A 17 9.50 20.35 -5.98
N LEU A 18 9.74 19.72 -7.13
CA LEU A 18 10.33 20.36 -8.30
C LEU A 18 9.30 21.02 -9.25
N GLY A 19 8.02 20.76 -9.05
CA GLY A 19 6.92 21.29 -9.87
C GLY A 19 6.95 22.82 -9.94
N LYS A 20 6.92 23.37 -11.15
CA LYS A 20 6.87 24.82 -11.40
C LYS A 20 5.47 25.31 -11.79
N ASN A 21 4.62 24.39 -12.26
CA ASN A 21 3.28 24.69 -12.78
C ASN A 21 2.20 24.08 -11.89
N MET A 22 1.09 24.81 -11.69
CA MET A 22 -0.04 24.37 -10.88
C MET A 22 -0.67 23.07 -11.41
N ALA A 23 -0.81 22.94 -12.73
CA ALA A 23 -1.32 21.72 -13.36
C ALA A 23 -0.45 20.49 -13.02
N THR A 24 0.88 20.64 -13.02
CA THR A 24 1.80 19.55 -12.67
C THR A 24 1.64 19.14 -11.22
N ILE A 25 1.49 20.11 -10.31
CA ILE A 25 1.27 19.85 -8.88
C ILE A 25 -0.02 19.07 -8.67
N ILE A 26 -1.13 19.50 -9.30
CA ILE A 26 -2.44 18.83 -9.16
C ILE A 26 -2.37 17.39 -9.69
N CYS A 27 -1.81 17.18 -10.88
CA CYS A 27 -1.67 15.84 -11.45
C CYS A 27 -0.80 14.94 -10.55
N LEU A 28 0.32 15.46 -10.03
CA LEU A 28 1.19 14.70 -9.16
C LEU A 28 0.55 14.42 -7.79
N ARG A 29 -0.27 15.33 -7.24
CA ARG A 29 -1.06 15.05 -6.02
C ARG A 29 -2.08 13.94 -6.25
N ALA A 30 -2.74 13.92 -7.41
CA ALA A 30 -3.65 12.84 -7.77
C ALA A 30 -2.91 11.50 -7.85
N CYS A 31 -1.76 11.45 -8.53
CA CYS A 31 -0.90 10.27 -8.57
C CYS A 31 -0.41 9.86 -7.17
N LEU A 32 -0.03 10.82 -6.34
CA LEU A 32 0.40 10.57 -4.96
C LEU A 32 -0.69 9.89 -4.14
N GLY A 33 -1.95 10.32 -4.28
CA GLY A 33 -3.10 9.65 -3.67
C GLY A 33 -3.32 8.22 -4.20
N LEU A 34 -3.21 8.03 -5.52
CA LEU A 34 -3.35 6.71 -6.15
C LEU A 34 -2.29 5.70 -5.69
N PHE A 35 -1.04 6.12 -5.50
CA PHE A 35 0.00 5.23 -5.00
C PHE A 35 -0.03 5.11 -3.47
N GLY A 36 -0.45 6.15 -2.76
CA GLY A 36 -0.60 6.15 -1.30
C GLY A 36 -1.67 5.19 -0.81
N CYS A 37 -2.78 5.03 -1.55
CA CYS A 37 -3.87 4.14 -1.14
C CYS A 37 -3.48 2.66 -1.12
N ILE A 38 -2.46 2.26 -1.89
CA ILE A 38 -1.94 0.88 -1.92
C ILE A 38 -1.46 0.48 -0.53
N GLY A 39 -0.75 1.38 0.16
CA GLY A 39 -0.26 1.13 1.52
C GLY A 39 -1.40 0.99 2.52
N THR A 40 -2.38 1.89 2.49
CA THR A 40 -3.46 1.90 3.49
C THR A 40 -4.39 0.71 3.36
N ILE A 41 -4.73 0.29 2.15
CA ILE A 41 -5.66 -0.83 1.90
C ILE A 41 -5.02 -2.17 2.24
N LEU A 42 -3.75 -2.36 1.88
CA LEU A 42 -3.11 -3.67 2.03
C LEU A 42 -2.68 -3.99 3.47
N VAL A 43 -2.54 -2.98 4.34
CA VAL A 43 -2.04 -3.20 5.71
C VAL A 43 -2.93 -4.17 6.48
N GLY A 44 -4.26 -4.02 6.37
CA GLY A 44 -5.21 -4.93 7.00
C GLY A 44 -5.01 -6.38 6.56
N GLY A 45 -4.85 -6.61 5.26
CA GLY A 45 -4.56 -7.95 4.70
C GLY A 45 -3.17 -8.47 5.06
N THR A 46 -2.23 -7.60 5.45
CA THR A 46 -0.90 -8.04 5.90
C THR A 46 -0.95 -8.52 7.35
N PHE A 47 -1.69 -7.84 8.22
CA PHE A 47 -2.01 -8.36 9.55
C PHE A 47 -2.86 -9.64 9.47
N ASP A 48 -3.78 -9.65 8.49
CA ASP A 48 -4.34 -10.80 7.77
C ASP A 48 -3.52 -12.10 7.81
N ASP A 49 -2.43 -12.01 7.05
CA ASP A 49 -1.52 -13.10 6.75
C ASP A 49 -0.55 -13.45 7.89
N MET A 50 -0.27 -12.52 8.81
CA MET A 50 0.77 -12.67 9.84
C MET A 50 0.26 -13.18 11.20
N PHE A 51 -0.97 -12.83 11.59
CA PHE A 51 -1.49 -13.10 12.93
C PHE A 51 -2.78 -13.89 12.89
N VAL A 52 -2.94 -14.80 13.86
CA VAL A 52 -4.20 -15.51 14.11
C VAL A 52 -5.25 -14.52 14.64
N ALA A 53 -6.53 -14.77 14.34
CA ALA A 53 -7.63 -13.84 14.64
C ALA A 53 -7.64 -13.35 16.10
N ASP A 54 -7.38 -14.24 17.06
CA ASP A 54 -7.44 -13.90 18.50
C ASP A 54 -6.27 -13.01 18.96
N GLU A 55 -5.11 -13.09 18.29
CA GLU A 55 -3.90 -12.35 18.67
C GLU A 55 -3.74 -11.03 17.88
N ARG A 56 -4.53 -10.82 16.83
CA ARG A 56 -4.38 -9.69 15.91
C ARG A 56 -4.76 -8.34 16.53
N ALA A 57 -5.60 -8.33 17.57
CA ALA A 57 -6.12 -7.10 18.15
C ALA A 57 -5.01 -6.17 18.68
N ILE A 58 -3.98 -6.72 19.32
CA ILE A 58 -2.88 -5.93 19.90
C ILE A 58 -2.00 -5.28 18.81
N PRO A 59 -1.48 -6.01 17.81
CA PRO A 59 -0.74 -5.41 16.69
C PRO A 59 -1.55 -4.35 15.92
N MET A 60 -2.85 -4.60 15.68
CA MET A 60 -3.72 -3.63 15.01
C MET A 60 -3.93 -2.37 15.85
N ALA A 61 -4.09 -2.49 17.16
CA ALA A 61 -4.22 -1.34 18.05
C ALA A 61 -2.93 -0.50 18.08
N LEU A 62 -1.76 -1.15 18.10
CA LEU A 62 -0.48 -0.46 18.04
C LEU A 62 -0.28 0.25 16.70
N PHE A 63 -0.68 -0.37 15.59
CA PHE A 63 -0.68 0.27 14.27
C PHE A 63 -1.59 1.50 14.24
N ALA A 64 -2.82 1.39 14.75
CA ALA A 64 -3.76 2.51 14.82
C ALA A 64 -3.21 3.66 15.68
N TYR A 65 -2.57 3.34 16.80
CA TYR A 65 -1.92 4.33 17.66
C TYR A 65 -0.81 5.08 16.93
N VAL A 66 0.09 4.38 16.22
CA VAL A 66 1.15 5.00 15.42
C VAL A 66 0.56 5.84 14.28
N ALA A 67 -0.50 5.38 13.63
CA ALA A 67 -1.18 6.13 12.57
C ALA A 67 -1.75 7.46 13.08
N ILE A 68 -2.42 7.45 14.25
CA ILE A 68 -2.96 8.65 14.89
C ILE A 68 -1.85 9.59 15.33
N LEU A 69 -0.76 9.06 15.90
CA LEU A 69 0.40 9.89 16.22
C LEU A 69 1.01 10.54 14.99
N GLY A 70 1.06 9.82 13.87
CA GLY A 70 1.50 10.34 12.58
C GLY A 70 0.61 11.49 12.09
N THR A 71 -0.72 11.35 12.17
CA THR A 71 -1.65 12.40 11.72
C THR A 71 -1.61 13.64 12.61
N VAL A 72 -1.39 13.49 13.91
CA VAL A 72 -1.24 14.62 14.84
C VAL A 72 0.14 15.28 14.70
N GLY A 73 1.18 14.48 14.48
CA GLY A 73 2.56 14.98 14.30
C GLY A 73 2.78 15.70 12.98
N ALA A 74 2.09 15.29 11.91
CA ALA A 74 2.26 15.82 10.56
C ALA A 74 2.10 17.35 10.46
N PRO A 75 1.01 17.98 10.98
CA PRO A 75 0.84 19.42 10.95
C PRO A 75 1.89 20.18 11.75
N ILE A 76 2.41 19.59 12.84
CA ILE A 76 3.36 20.27 13.73
C ILE A 76 4.65 20.57 12.99
N TYR A 77 5.29 19.55 12.40
CA TYR A 77 6.54 19.78 11.67
C TYR A 77 6.29 20.52 10.34
N ALA A 78 5.18 20.24 9.66
CA ALA A 78 4.85 20.92 8.40
C ALA A 78 4.66 22.43 8.62
N GLY A 79 4.04 22.84 9.73
CA GLY A 79 3.87 24.25 10.09
C GLY A 79 5.19 24.97 10.35
N PHE A 80 6.13 24.35 11.06
CA PHE A 80 7.46 24.93 11.26
C PHE A 80 8.26 25.03 9.95
N ILE A 81 8.17 24.02 9.08
CA ILE A 81 8.83 24.04 7.77
C ILE A 81 8.26 25.14 6.89
N ASP A 82 6.94 25.29 6.85
CA ASP A 82 6.29 26.32 6.04
C ASP A 82 6.73 27.73 6.48
N GLN A 83 6.76 27.99 7.79
CA GLN A 83 7.19 29.28 8.33
C GLN A 83 8.67 29.58 8.06
N ALA A 84 9.55 28.57 8.12
CA ALA A 84 10.99 28.76 7.99
C ALA A 84 11.46 28.84 6.54
N ILE A 85 11.02 27.92 5.69
CA ILE A 85 11.56 27.70 4.34
C ILE A 85 10.47 27.51 3.26
N GLY A 86 9.19 27.53 3.64
CA GLY A 86 8.04 27.53 2.74
C GLY A 86 7.51 26.14 2.35
N TRP A 87 6.26 26.11 1.87
CA TRP A 87 5.49 24.89 1.58
C TRP A 87 6.16 23.87 0.66
N ARG A 88 7.00 24.31 -0.29
CA ARG A 88 7.69 23.40 -1.23
C ARG A 88 8.65 22.45 -0.51
N TRP A 89 9.23 22.91 0.58
CA TRP A 89 10.16 22.12 1.39
C TRP A 89 9.44 21.09 2.26
N ILE A 90 8.14 21.26 2.51
CA ILE A 90 7.34 20.23 3.19
C ILE A 90 7.37 18.95 2.34
N GLU A 91 7.09 19.06 1.04
CA GLU A 91 7.13 17.93 0.10
C GLU A 91 8.54 17.36 -0.08
N GLY A 92 9.56 18.23 -0.09
CA GLY A 92 10.96 17.81 -0.19
C GLY A 92 11.46 17.03 1.02
N ILE A 93 11.16 17.51 2.23
CA ILE A 93 11.53 16.85 3.49
C ILE A 93 10.75 15.55 3.68
N GLN A 94 9.47 15.53 3.32
CA GLN A 94 8.67 14.31 3.31
C GLN A 94 9.24 13.26 2.34
N GLY A 95 9.60 13.70 1.12
CA GLY A 95 10.24 12.85 0.12
C GLY A 95 11.55 12.26 0.61
N LEU A 96 12.44 13.09 1.20
CA LEU A 96 13.71 12.65 1.78
C LEU A 96 13.51 11.66 2.93
N SER A 97 12.52 11.90 3.80
CA SER A 97 12.19 11.02 4.93
C SER A 97 11.68 9.65 4.51
N ASN A 98 11.06 9.54 3.32
CA ASN A 98 10.60 8.27 2.76
C ASN A 98 11.74 7.40 2.17
N VAL A 99 12.88 7.99 1.80
CA VAL A 99 14.03 7.23 1.26
C VAL A 99 14.58 6.18 2.23
N PRO A 100 14.92 6.49 3.50
CA PRO A 100 15.38 5.47 4.43
C PRO A 100 14.32 4.40 4.71
N LEU A 101 13.04 4.78 4.76
CA LEU A 101 11.93 3.85 4.91
C LEU A 101 11.83 2.90 3.70
N LEU A 102 12.02 3.41 2.49
CA LEU A 102 12.04 2.60 1.27
C LEU A 102 13.16 1.57 1.32
N ILE A 103 14.35 1.95 1.79
CA ILE A 103 15.50 1.04 1.96
C ILE A 103 15.16 -0.04 2.99
N ILE A 104 14.57 0.33 4.13
CA ILE A 104 14.17 -0.63 5.17
C ILE A 104 13.13 -1.61 4.61
N ILE A 105 12.11 -1.13 3.92
CA ILE A 105 11.08 -1.97 3.30
C ILE A 105 11.70 -2.90 2.26
N PHE A 106 12.63 -2.39 1.44
CA PHE A 106 13.28 -3.19 0.41
C PHE A 106 14.15 -4.32 0.98
N LEU A 107 14.87 -4.05 2.09
CA LEU A 107 15.80 -5.02 2.68
C LEU A 107 15.14 -5.99 3.66
N PHE A 108 14.20 -5.52 4.49
CA PHE A 108 13.65 -6.30 5.60
C PHE A 108 12.27 -6.87 5.32
N PHE A 109 11.48 -6.27 4.44
CA PHE A 109 10.12 -6.73 4.17
C PHE A 109 10.13 -7.89 3.17
N LYS A 110 10.28 -9.11 3.72
CA LYS A 110 10.08 -10.35 2.96
C LYS A 110 8.59 -10.55 2.66
N GLU A 111 8.30 -11.13 1.51
CA GLU A 111 6.94 -11.42 1.04
C GLU A 111 6.15 -12.18 2.13
N THR A 112 5.10 -11.55 2.66
CA THR A 112 4.27 -12.06 3.77
C THR A 112 3.17 -13.01 3.31
N ARG A 113 2.84 -13.05 2.02
CA ARG A 113 1.77 -13.90 1.48
C ARG A 113 2.16 -15.38 1.56
N GLY A 114 1.52 -16.10 2.49
CA GLY A 114 1.74 -17.54 2.70
C GLY A 114 1.51 -18.35 1.42
N GLY A 115 0.48 -18.01 0.64
CA GLY A 115 0.17 -18.72 -0.59
C GLY A 115 1.16 -18.51 -1.73
N VAL A 116 1.81 -17.33 -1.84
CA VAL A 116 2.95 -17.12 -2.76
C VAL A 116 4.16 -17.98 -2.35
N THR A 117 4.38 -18.16 -1.05
CA THR A 117 5.43 -19.04 -0.54
C THR A 117 5.11 -20.51 -0.84
N LEU A 118 3.85 -20.94 -0.68
CA LEU A 118 3.40 -22.27 -1.05
C LEU A 118 3.50 -22.51 -2.56
N GLN A 119 3.17 -21.54 -3.41
CA GLN A 119 3.37 -21.62 -4.86
C GLN A 119 4.84 -21.80 -5.24
N LYS A 120 5.74 -21.03 -4.61
CA LYS A 120 7.19 -21.19 -4.84
C LYS A 120 7.69 -22.58 -4.43
N ARG A 121 7.21 -23.10 -3.30
CA ARG A 121 7.54 -24.47 -2.84
C ARG A 121 6.97 -25.54 -3.76
N ALA A 122 5.70 -25.42 -4.15
CA ALA A 122 5.04 -26.34 -5.09
C ALA A 122 5.78 -26.38 -6.44
N LYS A 123 6.22 -25.23 -6.95
CA LYS A 123 7.03 -25.13 -8.17
C LYS A 123 8.42 -25.78 -8.03
N SER A 124 9.07 -25.63 -6.88
CA SER A 124 10.32 -26.34 -6.59
C SER A 124 10.10 -27.85 -6.56
N LEU A 125 9.06 -28.31 -5.86
CA LEU A 125 8.71 -29.73 -5.75
C LEU A 125 8.37 -30.34 -7.11
N ARG A 126 7.61 -29.66 -7.98
CA ARG A 126 7.36 -30.11 -9.36
C ARG A 126 8.68 -30.30 -10.12
N LYS A 127 9.62 -29.37 -9.96
CA LYS A 127 10.92 -29.43 -10.65
C LYS A 127 11.78 -30.59 -10.15
N ASP A 128 11.73 -30.87 -8.84
CA ASP A 128 12.58 -31.89 -8.21
C ASP A 128 12.00 -33.32 -8.35
N THR A 129 10.67 -33.48 -8.30
CA THR A 129 10.00 -34.79 -8.41
C THR A 129 9.51 -35.13 -9.81
N GLY A 130 9.38 -34.16 -10.70
CA GLY A 130 8.77 -34.34 -12.02
C GLY A 130 7.25 -34.61 -11.98
N ASP A 131 6.62 -34.54 -10.80
CA ASP A 131 5.19 -34.78 -10.63
C ASP A 131 4.42 -33.46 -10.65
N GLU A 132 3.55 -33.26 -11.65
CA GLU A 132 2.77 -32.03 -11.81
C GLU A 132 1.61 -31.90 -10.80
N ARG A 133 1.33 -32.94 -10.01
CA ARG A 133 0.23 -32.95 -9.02
C ARG A 133 0.44 -31.98 -7.86
N TRP A 134 1.66 -31.51 -7.62
CA TRP A 134 1.96 -30.52 -6.59
C TRP A 134 1.43 -29.15 -7.01
N VAL A 135 0.18 -28.83 -6.69
CA VAL A 135 -0.46 -27.54 -6.99
C VAL A 135 -0.92 -26.88 -5.70
N SER A 136 -0.68 -25.57 -5.56
CA SER A 136 -1.20 -24.82 -4.41
C SER A 136 -2.68 -24.50 -4.62
N LYS A 137 -3.49 -24.42 -3.54
CA LYS A 137 -4.90 -24.03 -3.64
C LYS A 137 -5.09 -22.67 -4.34
N GLU A 138 -4.23 -21.70 -4.04
CA GLU A 138 -4.26 -20.39 -4.71
C GLU A 138 -3.95 -20.46 -6.20
N GLU A 139 -3.17 -21.45 -6.66
CA GLU A 139 -2.86 -21.62 -8.09
C GLU A 139 -4.04 -22.25 -8.86
N LEU A 140 -4.86 -23.07 -8.19
CA LEU A 140 -6.09 -23.64 -8.75
C LEU A 140 -7.22 -22.61 -8.82
N GLU A 141 -7.28 -21.71 -7.83
CA GLU A 141 -8.35 -20.73 -7.68
C GLU A 141 -8.00 -19.35 -8.26
N ALA A 142 -6.75 -19.11 -8.68
CA ALA A 142 -6.32 -17.82 -9.21
C ALA A 142 -7.05 -17.46 -10.52
N PRO A 143 -7.93 -16.45 -10.51
CA PRO A 143 -8.49 -15.94 -11.76
C PRO A 143 -7.36 -15.29 -12.59
N GLY A 144 -7.51 -15.30 -13.92
CA GLY A 144 -6.57 -14.58 -14.79
C GLY A 144 -6.49 -13.10 -14.42
N LEU A 145 -5.35 -12.44 -14.64
CA LEU A 145 -5.13 -11.04 -14.27
C LEU A 145 -6.27 -10.10 -14.70
N LYS A 146 -6.81 -10.31 -15.91
CA LYS A 146 -7.95 -9.54 -16.44
C LYS A 146 -9.23 -9.81 -15.64
N ASP A 147 -9.53 -11.06 -15.34
CA ASP A 147 -10.72 -11.46 -14.60
C ASP A 147 -10.62 -11.03 -13.13
N ALA A 148 -9.42 -11.11 -12.53
CA ALA A 148 -9.15 -10.62 -11.19
C ALA A 148 -9.39 -9.11 -11.08
N LEU A 149 -8.86 -8.33 -12.03
CA LEU A 149 -9.04 -6.88 -12.10
C LEU A 149 -10.51 -6.52 -12.35
N TYR A 150 -11.16 -7.20 -13.29
CA TYR A 150 -12.56 -6.99 -13.62
C TYR A 150 -13.45 -7.27 -12.41
N ASN A 151 -13.32 -8.46 -11.80
CA ASN A 151 -14.12 -8.85 -10.65
C ASN A 151 -13.89 -7.92 -9.46
N SER A 152 -12.65 -7.51 -9.19
CA SER A 152 -12.33 -6.59 -8.10
C SER A 152 -12.93 -5.20 -8.33
N SER A 153 -12.80 -4.66 -9.55
CA SER A 153 -13.26 -3.31 -9.88
C SER A 153 -14.79 -3.24 -9.94
N VAL A 154 -15.43 -4.22 -10.58
CA VAL A 154 -16.89 -4.30 -10.67
C VAL A 154 -17.49 -4.50 -9.29
N LYS A 155 -16.89 -5.36 -8.44
CA LYS A 155 -17.35 -5.55 -7.07
C LYS A 155 -17.24 -4.27 -6.25
N ALA A 156 -16.12 -3.55 -6.36
CA ALA A 156 -15.92 -2.29 -5.66
C ALA A 156 -16.94 -1.22 -6.08
N ILE A 157 -17.16 -1.03 -7.40
CA ILE A 157 -18.16 -0.07 -7.91
C ILE A 157 -19.57 -0.49 -7.49
N LYS A 158 -19.88 -1.78 -7.56
CA LYS A 158 -21.18 -2.31 -7.14
C LYS A 158 -21.42 -2.02 -5.66
N MET A 159 -20.46 -2.33 -4.79
CA MET A 159 -20.53 -2.03 -3.35
C MET A 159 -20.68 -0.53 -3.09
N LEU A 160 -19.93 0.32 -3.80
CA LEU A 160 -20.03 1.77 -3.64
C LEU A 160 -21.44 2.31 -3.96
N ILE A 161 -22.14 1.73 -4.92
CA ILE A 161 -23.49 2.17 -5.33
C ILE A 161 -24.57 1.49 -4.50
N SER A 162 -24.41 0.19 -4.18
CA SER A 162 -25.46 -0.59 -3.52
C SER A 162 -25.43 -0.51 -1.99
N GLU A 163 -24.26 -0.31 -1.39
CA GLU A 163 -24.11 -0.27 0.06
C GLU A 163 -24.00 1.19 0.55
N PRO A 164 -25.03 1.71 1.25
CA PRO A 164 -25.06 3.11 1.65
C PRO A 164 -23.90 3.46 2.60
N VAL A 165 -23.46 2.51 3.43
CA VAL A 165 -22.30 2.70 4.31
C VAL A 165 -21.03 2.99 3.49
N VAL A 166 -20.77 2.19 2.46
CA VAL A 166 -19.60 2.35 1.58
C VAL A 166 -19.70 3.67 0.81
N PHE A 167 -20.89 4.03 0.34
CA PHE A 167 -21.14 5.30 -0.33
C PHE A 167 -20.80 6.51 0.56
N PHE A 168 -21.31 6.53 1.80
CA PHE A 168 -21.08 7.65 2.72
C PHE A 168 -19.60 7.75 3.15
N PHE A 169 -18.93 6.62 3.40
CA PHE A 169 -17.49 6.62 3.70
C PHE A 169 -16.62 6.99 2.50
N GLY A 170 -17.04 6.69 1.28
CA GLY A 170 -16.32 7.10 0.07
C GLY A 170 -16.51 8.58 -0.29
N LEU A 171 -17.58 9.21 0.21
CA LEU A 171 -17.87 10.64 0.01
C LEU A 171 -17.20 11.53 1.07
N TRP A 172 -16.93 10.98 2.26
CA TRP A 172 -16.22 11.64 3.37
C TRP A 172 -14.72 11.74 3.12
#